data_AF-A0A1L3I5K4-F1
#
_entry.id   AF-A0A1L3I5K4-F1
#
_cell.length_a   1.000
_cell.length_b   1.000
_cell.length_c   1.000
_cell.angle_alpha   90.00
_cell.angle_beta   90.00
_cell.angle_gamma   90.00
#
_symmetry.space_group_name_H-M   'P 1'
#
loop_
_entity.id
_entity.type
_entity.pdbx_description
1 polymer ?
#
loop_
_entity_poly.entity_id
_entity_poly.type
_entity_poly.pdbx_seq_one_letter_code
_entity_poly.pdbx_strand_id
1 'polypeptide(L)'
;MIYPIVLAGATDTDTASSAEMVPMHFEDAVGVQSRFQMLLSAIAAPEFQAPTVVTCGAFAEVAGTQMEAMGLAGLLLLEPGATKTAAATIAALHSLRASADSLVLILPADQDFDDADQLQDALAQGVHAAQQGDIVMLGVQTDRACRSHGYIECARSVNADGVTPVSNFLDQRNPAFDGWREQPAAKLWSTGIYLARIDTLLTAYKKHAARILMPSKTAVARGLQIDGILALDAESYRRARGSSFETAILRQYAQLSVVELDAGWNEADAWQVETEAASDAEWDAWLTRSVSGEAAWCKTLPHSRKAMAEHMAETAQVSVEGNDADTLATWYADQLSEARTTSAGQTTTESWGRSEVLDMGTRSIVKHLTVLPGQSLPLSVATLGTHWRVVEGSAMISSDERVRMVWRDQSLTSGGEIQQIDNIGIRPLRLIEVAPTRNTAIKRARVNLQGVA
;
A
#
# COMPACT_ATOMS: atom_id res chain seq x y z
N MET A 1 9.22 -9.11 25.77
CA MET A 1 9.82 -7.99 25.02
C MET A 1 10.00 -8.42 23.59
N ILE A 2 9.49 -7.62 22.65
CA ILE A 2 9.52 -7.86 21.21
C ILE A 2 10.34 -6.74 20.56
N TYR A 3 11.23 -7.07 19.63
CA TYR A 3 12.05 -6.09 18.90
C TYR A 3 11.47 -5.86 17.50
N PRO A 4 10.89 -4.68 17.22
CA PRO A 4 10.36 -4.39 15.89
C PRO A 4 11.47 -4.11 14.89
N ILE A 5 11.32 -4.67 13.69
CA ILE A 5 12.12 -4.40 12.49
C ILE A 5 11.14 -3.91 11.42
N VAL A 6 11.15 -2.61 11.16
CA VAL A 6 10.30 -1.97 10.17
C VAL A 6 11.05 -1.87 8.85
N LEU A 7 10.54 -2.50 7.79
CA LEU A 7 11.12 -2.46 6.45
C LEU A 7 10.47 -1.32 5.66
N ALA A 8 11.14 -0.17 5.62
CA ALA A 8 10.69 1.07 4.97
C ALA A 8 11.52 1.34 3.69
N GLY A 9 11.61 0.34 2.81
CA GLY A 9 12.25 0.45 1.50
C GLY A 9 11.24 0.76 0.39
N ALA A 10 11.69 1.23 -0.79
CA ALA A 10 10.85 1.34 -1.97
C ALA A 10 10.33 -0.05 -2.41
N THR A 11 9.03 -0.26 -2.29
CA THR A 11 8.34 -1.50 -2.65
C THR A 11 8.11 -1.65 -4.15
N ASP A 12 8.08 -0.54 -4.89
CA ASP A 12 7.88 -0.57 -6.34
C ASP A 12 9.20 -0.51 -7.11
N THR A 13 9.45 -1.54 -7.91
CA THR A 13 10.56 -1.54 -8.89
C THR A 13 10.45 -0.42 -9.93
N ASP A 14 9.27 0.16 -10.14
CA ASP A 14 9.05 1.28 -11.07
C ASP A 14 9.33 2.65 -10.42
N THR A 15 9.15 2.83 -9.11
CA THR A 15 9.48 4.09 -8.41
C THR A 15 10.98 4.26 -8.14
N ALA A 16 11.74 3.16 -8.16
CA ALA A 16 13.20 3.19 -8.05
C ALA A 16 13.89 3.98 -9.17
N SER A 17 13.18 4.30 -10.27
CA SER A 17 13.70 5.06 -11.41
C SER A 17 13.54 6.58 -11.27
N SER A 18 12.70 7.06 -10.36
CA SER A 18 12.47 8.49 -10.12
C SER A 18 12.91 8.86 -8.69
N ALA A 19 14.08 9.48 -8.55
CA ALA A 19 14.54 10.07 -7.29
C ALA A 19 13.61 11.19 -6.76
N GLU A 20 12.53 11.50 -7.47
CA GLU A 20 11.62 12.63 -7.25
C GLU A 20 10.34 12.27 -6.48
N MET A 21 10.04 10.97 -6.26
CA MET A 21 8.81 10.54 -5.57
C MET A 21 9.09 10.01 -4.15
N VAL A 22 8.36 10.56 -3.17
CA VAL A 22 8.29 10.03 -1.81
C VAL A 22 7.52 8.70 -1.84
N PRO A 23 8.04 7.61 -1.24
CA PRO A 23 7.33 6.34 -1.13
C PRO A 23 5.99 6.51 -0.43
N MET A 24 4.98 5.75 -0.87
CA MET A 24 3.60 5.82 -0.36
C MET A 24 3.51 5.75 1.17
N HIS A 25 4.34 4.93 1.82
CA HIS A 25 4.30 4.79 3.28
C HIS A 25 4.77 6.03 4.04
N PHE A 26 5.53 6.93 3.39
CA PHE A 26 5.96 8.21 3.95
C PHE A 26 5.06 9.38 3.54
N GLU A 27 4.05 9.17 2.68
CA GLU A 27 3.10 10.23 2.32
C GLU A 27 2.34 10.69 3.56
N ASP A 28 2.42 11.98 3.87
CA ASP A 28 1.72 12.64 4.97
C ASP A 28 0.82 13.78 4.46
N ALA A 29 -0.10 14.19 5.32
CA ALA A 29 -1.05 15.27 5.06
C ALA A 29 -1.24 16.09 6.35
N VAL A 30 -1.69 17.34 6.23
CA VAL A 30 -1.82 18.22 7.39
C VAL A 30 -2.84 17.63 8.37
N GLY A 31 -2.39 17.32 9.59
CA GLY A 31 -3.22 16.72 10.63
C GLY A 31 -3.47 15.21 10.48
N VAL A 32 -2.83 14.54 9.52
CA VAL A 32 -2.97 13.10 9.27
C VAL A 32 -1.61 12.42 9.27
N GLN A 33 -1.49 11.35 10.05
CA GLN A 33 -0.27 10.55 10.13
C GLN A 33 -0.05 9.77 8.82
N SER A 34 1.23 9.63 8.43
CA SER A 34 1.60 8.72 7.34
C SER A 34 1.36 7.25 7.76
N ARG A 35 1.33 6.32 6.80
CA ARG A 35 1.25 4.88 7.11
C ARG A 35 2.41 4.42 7.97
N PHE A 36 3.60 4.92 7.69
CA PHE A 36 4.78 4.67 8.51
C PHE A 36 4.56 5.13 9.96
N GLN A 37 3.99 6.32 10.17
CA GLN A 37 3.68 6.82 11.52
C GLN A 37 2.54 6.05 12.20
N MET A 38 1.51 5.64 11.46
CA MET A 38 0.43 4.79 11.98
C MET A 38 0.99 3.44 12.45
N LEU A 39 1.82 2.80 11.62
CA LEU A 39 2.49 1.54 11.97
C LEU A 39 3.36 1.72 13.21
N LEU A 40 4.17 2.78 13.28
CA LEU A 40 5.00 3.08 14.44
C LEU A 40 4.17 3.30 15.72
N SER A 41 2.98 3.90 15.59
CA SER A 41 2.05 4.09 16.71
C SER A 41 1.52 2.75 17.22
N ALA A 42 1.19 1.84 16.31
CA ALA A 42 0.68 0.50 16.64
C ALA A 42 1.70 -0.37 17.40
N ILE A 43 3.00 -0.08 17.28
CA ILE A 43 4.09 -0.78 17.95
C ILE A 43 4.76 0.06 19.05
N ALA A 44 4.12 1.11 19.53
CA ALA A 44 4.62 1.96 20.62
C ALA A 44 4.29 1.43 22.02
N ALA A 45 3.57 0.30 22.12
CA ALA A 45 3.17 -0.29 23.39
C ALA A 45 4.37 -0.85 24.21
N PRO A 46 4.27 -0.93 25.55
CA PRO A 46 5.40 -1.25 26.44
C PRO A 46 6.09 -2.61 26.20
N GLU A 47 5.40 -3.55 25.57
CA GLU A 47 5.93 -4.86 25.20
C GLU A 47 6.97 -4.79 24.07
N PHE A 48 6.94 -3.71 23.28
CA PHE A 48 7.86 -3.45 22.19
C PHE A 48 9.09 -2.66 22.64
N GLN A 49 10.23 -3.01 22.08
CA GLN A 49 11.46 -2.23 22.19
C GLN A 49 11.48 -1.13 21.12
N ALA A 50 12.43 -0.20 21.26
CA ALA A 50 12.71 0.79 20.24
C ALA A 50 12.90 0.12 18.85
N PRO A 51 12.20 0.58 17.80
CA PRO A 51 12.22 -0.08 16.50
C PRO A 51 13.57 0.08 15.80
N THR A 52 13.93 -0.93 15.01
CA THR A 52 14.96 -0.80 13.97
C THR A 52 14.27 -0.56 12.63
N VAL A 53 14.38 0.64 12.09
CA VAL A 53 13.82 1.01 10.79
C VAL A 53 14.89 0.80 9.73
N VAL A 54 14.63 -0.08 8.76
CA VAL A 54 15.51 -0.31 7.62
C VAL A 54 15.00 0.48 6.43
N THR A 55 15.83 1.36 5.88
CA THR A 55 15.50 2.15 4.68
C THR A 55 16.75 2.40 3.84
N CYS A 56 16.63 3.06 2.69
CA CYS A 56 17.78 3.48 1.90
C CYS A 56 18.17 4.93 2.21
N GLY A 57 19.40 5.31 1.84
CA GLY A 57 19.92 6.66 2.10
C GLY A 57 19.05 7.79 1.53
N ALA A 58 18.32 7.54 0.43
CA ALA A 58 17.42 8.53 -0.18
C ALA A 58 16.20 8.87 0.69
N PHE A 59 15.78 7.98 1.60
CA PHE A 59 14.63 8.18 2.47
C PHE A 59 15.00 8.31 3.96
N ALA A 60 16.30 8.41 4.26
CA ALA A 60 16.78 8.51 5.64
C ALA A 60 16.24 9.74 6.36
N GLU A 61 16.21 10.89 5.67
CA GLU A 61 15.74 12.16 6.24
C GLU A 61 14.25 12.14 6.55
N VAL A 62 13.41 11.67 5.61
CA VAL A 62 11.96 11.59 5.82
C VAL A 62 11.61 10.59 6.93
N ALA A 63 12.28 9.43 6.97
CA ALA A 63 12.09 8.44 8.01
C ALA A 63 12.48 8.99 9.40
N GLY A 64 13.64 9.63 9.50
CA GLY A 64 14.11 10.25 10.74
C GLY A 64 13.17 11.36 11.22
N THR A 65 12.77 12.27 10.32
CA THR A 65 11.86 13.37 10.63
C THR A 65 10.51 12.88 11.15
N GLN A 66 9.93 11.86 10.51
CA GLN A 66 8.65 11.29 10.94
C GLN A 66 8.76 10.54 12.28
N MET A 67 9.88 9.87 12.56
CA MET A 67 10.15 9.26 13.88
C MET A 67 10.31 10.33 14.97
N GLU A 68 11.06 11.40 14.70
CA GLU A 68 11.27 12.52 15.62
C GLU A 68 9.97 13.25 15.93
N ALA A 69 9.11 13.48 14.92
CA ALA A 69 7.79 14.09 15.10
C ALA A 69 6.88 13.28 16.04
N MET A 70 7.09 11.96 16.13
CA MET A 70 6.39 11.08 17.07
C MET A 70 7.08 10.96 18.43
N GLY A 71 8.26 11.57 18.61
CA GLY A 71 9.07 11.41 19.81
C GLY A 71 9.61 9.99 20.02
N LEU A 72 9.70 9.19 18.94
CA LEU A 72 10.15 7.80 19.00
C LEU A 72 11.66 7.70 18.81
N ALA A 73 12.34 7.08 19.78
CA ALA A 73 13.73 6.67 19.65
C ALA A 73 13.83 5.33 18.89
N GLY A 74 14.90 5.14 18.12
CA GLY A 74 15.11 3.90 17.36
C GLY A 74 16.47 3.87 16.66
N LEU A 75 16.71 2.79 15.92
CA LEU A 75 17.87 2.66 15.04
C LEU A 75 17.42 2.80 13.60
N LEU A 76 17.98 3.76 12.87
CA LEU A 76 17.80 3.88 11.43
C LEU A 76 18.94 3.14 10.72
N LEU A 77 18.64 1.99 10.12
CA LEU A 77 19.59 1.16 9.41
C LEU A 77 19.51 1.45 7.90
N LEU A 78 20.58 2.02 7.34
CA LEU A 78 20.62 2.43 5.94
C LEU A 78 21.20 1.33 5.07
N GLU A 79 20.37 0.73 4.23
CA GLU A 79 20.79 -0.22 3.21
C GLU A 79 21.14 0.48 1.87
N PRO A 80 22.19 0.03 1.17
CA PRO A 80 22.57 0.57 -0.15
C PRO A 80 21.54 0.36 -1.28
N GLY A 81 20.43 -0.35 -1.04
CA GLY A 81 19.37 -0.56 -2.03
C GLY A 81 18.17 -1.32 -1.47
N ALA A 82 16.96 -0.94 -1.88
CA ALA A 82 15.71 -1.20 -1.16
C ALA A 82 14.97 -2.53 -1.50
N THR A 83 15.56 -3.44 -2.28
CA THR A 83 14.84 -4.57 -2.87
C THR A 83 15.17 -5.94 -2.27
N LYS A 84 15.86 -5.97 -1.12
CA LYS A 84 16.43 -7.20 -0.55
C LYS A 84 15.92 -7.48 0.86
N THR A 85 14.61 -7.69 1.04
CA THR A 85 14.01 -7.87 2.38
C THR A 85 14.67 -8.98 3.20
N ALA A 86 15.14 -10.09 2.59
CA ALA A 86 15.91 -11.10 3.33
C ALA A 86 17.26 -10.57 3.84
N ALA A 87 17.96 -9.76 3.05
CA ALA A 87 19.25 -9.19 3.45
C ALA A 87 19.08 -8.06 4.47
N ALA A 88 18.02 -7.26 4.34
CA ALA A 88 17.62 -6.19 5.26
C ALA A 88 17.27 -6.76 6.63
N THR A 89 16.38 -7.76 6.69
CA THR A 89 15.96 -8.42 7.93
C THR A 89 17.15 -9.00 8.69
N ILE A 90 18.04 -9.75 8.03
CA ILE A 90 19.18 -10.35 8.73
C ILE A 90 20.24 -9.31 9.13
N ALA A 91 20.36 -8.20 8.41
CA ALA A 91 21.21 -7.08 8.82
C ALA A 91 20.65 -6.41 10.09
N ALA A 92 19.35 -6.12 10.12
CA ALA A 92 18.67 -5.59 11.30
C ALA A 92 18.82 -6.54 12.50
N LEU A 93 18.56 -7.84 12.33
CA LEU A 93 18.79 -8.86 13.38
C LEU A 93 20.21 -8.82 13.94
N HIS A 94 21.23 -8.62 13.09
CA HIS A 94 22.62 -8.53 13.51
C HIS A 94 22.99 -7.20 14.19
N SER A 95 22.20 -6.15 14.00
CA SER A 95 22.38 -4.86 14.66
C SER A 95 21.75 -4.82 16.07
N LEU A 96 20.79 -5.71 16.35
CA LEU A 96 20.11 -5.78 17.65
C LEU A 96 21.06 -6.21 18.76
N ARG A 97 20.97 -5.53 19.91
CA ARG A 97 21.60 -5.93 21.17
C ARG A 97 20.63 -6.72 22.04
N ALA A 98 20.11 -7.82 21.49
CA ALA A 98 19.10 -8.66 22.11
C ALA A 98 19.64 -10.05 22.46
N SER A 99 18.98 -10.74 23.39
CA SER A 99 19.26 -12.16 23.65
C SER A 99 18.77 -13.01 22.48
N ALA A 100 19.41 -14.16 22.25
CA ALA A 100 19.06 -15.03 21.12
C ALA A 100 17.65 -15.63 21.21
N ASP A 101 17.08 -15.69 22.41
CA ASP A 101 15.72 -16.14 22.69
C ASP A 101 14.67 -15.01 22.67
N SER A 102 15.08 -13.76 22.39
CA SER A 102 14.15 -12.64 22.22
C SER A 102 13.29 -12.80 20.97
N LEU A 103 12.07 -12.25 21.02
CA LEU A 103 11.16 -12.19 19.87
C LEU A 103 11.47 -10.96 19.01
N VAL A 104 11.34 -11.12 17.71
CA VAL A 104 11.45 -10.07 16.70
C VAL A 104 10.17 -10.06 15.88
N LEU A 105 9.70 -8.84 15.63
CA LEU A 105 8.54 -8.56 14.78
C LEU A 105 9.03 -7.87 13.51
N ILE A 106 8.84 -8.49 12.36
CA ILE A 106 9.21 -7.96 11.03
C ILE A 106 7.94 -7.38 10.41
N LEU A 107 7.98 -6.10 10.02
CA LEU A 107 6.81 -5.35 9.53
C LEU A 107 7.18 -4.56 8.27
N PRO A 108 6.50 -4.73 7.14
CA PRO A 108 6.58 -3.80 6.02
C PRO A 108 5.96 -2.45 6.41
N ALA A 109 6.57 -1.33 5.98
CA ALA A 109 6.07 0.02 6.32
C ALA A 109 4.81 0.45 5.55
N ASP A 110 4.44 -0.30 4.49
CA ASP A 110 3.34 0.01 3.59
C ASP A 110 2.00 -0.62 3.99
N GLN A 111 1.99 -1.34 5.12
CA GLN A 111 0.79 -1.94 5.67
C GLN A 111 -0.18 -0.88 6.15
N ASP A 112 -1.45 -1.14 5.91
CA ASP A 112 -2.58 -0.30 6.29
C ASP A 112 -3.30 -0.98 7.45
N PHE A 113 -3.46 -0.28 8.57
CA PHE A 113 -4.19 -0.79 9.73
C PHE A 113 -5.22 0.25 10.13
N ASP A 114 -6.49 -0.14 10.08
CA ASP A 114 -7.59 0.70 10.58
C ASP A 114 -7.61 0.73 12.12
N ASP A 115 -7.04 -0.30 12.76
CA ASP A 115 -7.06 -0.48 14.22
C ASP A 115 -5.74 -1.09 14.72
N ALA A 116 -5.00 -0.32 15.52
CA ALA A 116 -3.74 -0.74 16.12
C ALA A 116 -3.93 -1.86 17.17
N ASP A 117 -5.08 -1.91 17.84
CA ASP A 117 -5.36 -2.88 18.89
C ASP A 117 -5.50 -4.29 18.28
N GLN A 118 -6.08 -4.40 17.08
CA GLN A 118 -6.20 -5.65 16.33
C GLN A 118 -4.83 -6.27 16.01
N LEU A 119 -3.86 -5.44 15.63
CA LEU A 119 -2.49 -5.92 15.40
C LEU A 119 -1.88 -6.46 16.71
N GLN A 120 -2.04 -5.74 17.82
CA GLN A 120 -1.49 -6.16 19.11
C GLN A 120 -2.14 -7.45 19.61
N ASP A 121 -3.46 -7.59 19.46
CA ASP A 121 -4.20 -8.81 19.83
C ASP A 121 -3.73 -10.01 18.99
N ALA A 122 -3.62 -9.87 17.67
CA ALA A 122 -3.12 -10.91 16.79
C ALA A 122 -1.68 -11.32 17.14
N LEU A 123 -0.83 -10.35 17.46
CA LEU A 123 0.55 -10.61 17.92
C LEU A 123 0.57 -11.36 19.25
N ALA A 124 -0.28 -10.97 20.21
CA ALA A 124 -0.37 -11.60 21.53
C ALA A 124 -0.73 -13.08 21.41
N GLN A 125 -1.64 -13.44 20.50
CA GLN A 125 -1.99 -14.84 20.20
C GLN A 125 -0.79 -15.64 19.65
N GLY A 126 0.06 -15.01 18.84
CA GLY A 126 1.23 -15.62 18.21
C GLY A 126 2.45 -15.80 19.13
N VAL A 127 2.55 -15.05 20.23
CA VAL A 127 3.74 -15.01 21.10
C VAL A 127 4.17 -16.40 21.57
N HIS A 128 3.22 -17.23 22.04
CA HIS A 128 3.57 -18.55 22.57
C HIS A 128 4.15 -19.47 21.50
N ALA A 129 3.56 -19.51 20.31
CA ALA A 129 4.07 -20.32 19.20
C ALA A 129 5.46 -19.85 18.74
N ALA A 130 5.67 -18.53 18.64
CA ALA A 130 6.96 -17.95 18.29
C ALA A 130 8.06 -18.30 19.32
N GLN A 131 7.71 -18.34 20.62
CA GLN A 131 8.61 -18.78 21.69
C GLN A 131 8.98 -20.28 21.58
N GLN A 132 8.07 -21.12 21.07
CA GLN A 132 8.33 -22.55 20.82
C GLN A 132 9.15 -22.81 19.55
N GLY A 133 9.47 -21.77 18.77
CA GLY A 133 10.35 -21.86 17.61
C GLY A 133 9.66 -21.76 16.26
N ASP A 134 8.35 -21.50 16.23
CA ASP A 134 7.63 -21.23 15.00
C ASP A 134 8.03 -19.86 14.42
N ILE A 135 7.94 -19.74 13.10
CA ILE A 135 7.79 -18.42 12.46
C ILE A 135 6.29 -18.20 12.29
N VAL A 136 5.74 -17.30 13.08
CA VAL A 136 4.33 -16.95 13.06
C VAL A 136 4.10 -15.84 12.05
N MET A 137 3.15 -16.03 11.15
CA MET A 137 2.74 -15.05 10.15
C MET A 137 1.39 -14.46 10.54
N LEU A 138 1.12 -13.22 10.16
CA LEU A 138 -0.24 -12.68 10.19
C LEU A 138 -0.86 -12.80 8.81
N GLY A 139 -2.08 -13.34 8.75
CA GLY A 139 -2.80 -13.55 7.50
C GLY A 139 -4.21 -12.98 7.54
N VAL A 140 -4.70 -12.51 6.40
CA VAL A 140 -6.04 -11.93 6.26
C VAL A 140 -6.91 -12.90 5.46
N GLN A 141 -8.16 -13.08 5.89
CA GLN A 141 -9.15 -13.83 5.11
C GLN A 141 -9.45 -13.11 3.80
N THR A 142 -9.65 -13.89 2.75
CA THR A 142 -10.04 -13.34 1.45
C THR A 142 -10.96 -14.31 0.73
N ASP A 143 -11.88 -13.76 -0.05
CA ASP A 143 -12.73 -14.50 -0.96
C ASP A 143 -12.18 -14.54 -2.40
N ARG A 144 -11.01 -13.94 -2.65
CA ARG A 144 -10.47 -13.67 -3.99
C ARG A 144 -9.01 -14.05 -4.21
N ALA A 145 -8.69 -14.27 -5.48
CA ALA A 145 -7.32 -14.38 -5.92
C ALA A 145 -6.71 -12.98 -6.16
N CYS A 146 -5.71 -12.58 -5.38
CA CYS A 146 -4.88 -11.41 -5.65
C CYS A 146 -3.52 -11.86 -6.23
N ARG A 147 -2.84 -11.09 -7.08
CA ARG A 147 -1.51 -11.46 -7.61
C ARG A 147 -0.33 -10.70 -6.98
N SER A 148 -0.61 -9.76 -6.09
CA SER A 148 0.42 -8.95 -5.42
C SER A 148 0.83 -9.41 -4.02
N HIS A 149 0.11 -10.37 -3.43
CA HIS A 149 0.35 -10.86 -2.07
C HIS A 149 1.17 -12.17 -2.03
N GLY A 150 1.16 -12.90 -0.93
CA GLY A 150 1.51 -14.32 -0.87
C GLY A 150 0.33 -15.09 -0.29
N TYR A 151 0.25 -16.41 -0.52
CA TYR A 151 -0.82 -17.24 0.04
C TYR A 151 -0.29 -18.18 1.13
N ILE A 152 -1.08 -18.30 2.19
CA ILE A 152 -0.85 -19.16 3.33
C ILE A 152 -1.87 -20.29 3.27
N GLU A 153 -1.42 -21.51 3.01
CA GLU A 153 -2.28 -22.69 3.07
C GLU A 153 -2.26 -23.24 4.50
N CYS A 154 -3.42 -23.28 5.15
CA CYS A 154 -3.53 -23.76 6.52
C CYS A 154 -3.63 -25.29 6.53
N ALA A 155 -2.99 -25.93 7.52
CA ALA A 155 -3.05 -27.39 7.69
C ALA A 155 -4.41 -27.90 8.20
N ARG A 156 -5.23 -26.99 8.73
CA ARG A 156 -6.58 -27.21 9.25
C ARG A 156 -7.40 -25.92 9.13
N SER A 157 -8.69 -25.98 9.45
CA SER A 157 -9.53 -24.78 9.56
C SER A 157 -8.88 -23.75 10.47
N VAL A 158 -8.95 -22.48 10.05
CA VAL A 158 -8.40 -21.36 10.81
C VAL A 158 -9.16 -21.23 12.13
N ASN A 159 -8.39 -21.08 13.21
CA ASN A 159 -8.92 -20.71 14.51
C ASN A 159 -8.90 -19.19 14.62
N ALA A 160 -10.07 -18.55 14.66
CA ALA A 160 -10.18 -17.09 14.75
C ALA A 160 -9.46 -16.52 16.00
N ASP A 161 -9.41 -17.29 17.08
CA ASP A 161 -8.82 -16.87 18.36
C ASP A 161 -7.47 -17.55 18.64
N GLY A 162 -6.70 -17.93 17.61
CA GLY A 162 -5.35 -18.40 17.86
C GLY A 162 -4.58 -18.96 16.69
N VAL A 163 -3.50 -19.66 17.04
CA VAL A 163 -2.49 -20.11 16.08
C VAL A 163 -2.94 -21.34 15.31
N THR A 164 -2.82 -21.26 13.98
CA THR A 164 -3.09 -22.36 13.05
C THR A 164 -1.80 -22.80 12.35
N PRO A 165 -1.43 -24.09 12.36
CA PRO A 165 -0.26 -24.57 11.63
C PRO A 165 -0.44 -24.39 10.12
N VAL A 166 0.64 -24.01 9.45
CA VAL A 166 0.67 -23.77 8.01
C VAL A 166 1.23 -24.99 7.30
N SER A 167 0.49 -25.49 6.30
CA SER A 167 0.93 -26.63 5.49
C SER A 167 1.87 -26.20 4.38
N ASN A 168 1.67 -25.01 3.83
CA ASN A 168 2.46 -24.50 2.72
C ASN A 168 2.39 -22.97 2.60
N PHE A 169 3.46 -22.37 2.08
CA PHE A 169 3.50 -20.95 1.74
C PHE A 169 3.80 -20.77 0.26
N LEU A 170 2.94 -20.03 -0.44
CA LEU A 170 3.00 -19.82 -1.89
C LEU A 170 3.26 -18.33 -2.18
N ASP A 171 4.44 -17.98 -2.67
CA ASP A 171 4.74 -16.61 -3.13
C ASP A 171 4.37 -16.43 -4.60
N GLN A 172 3.70 -15.32 -4.95
CA GLN A 172 3.14 -15.05 -6.28
C GLN A 172 4.14 -14.99 -7.42
N ARG A 173 5.45 -14.86 -7.15
CA ARG A 173 6.47 -14.95 -8.20
C ARG A 173 6.68 -16.39 -8.70
N ASN A 174 5.84 -17.33 -8.29
CA ASN A 174 5.81 -18.66 -8.87
C ASN A 174 4.92 -18.67 -10.14
N PRO A 175 5.49 -18.72 -11.36
CA PRO A 175 4.72 -18.77 -12.60
C PRO A 175 3.85 -20.03 -12.75
N ALA A 176 4.00 -21.02 -11.86
CA ALA A 176 3.15 -22.21 -11.79
C ALA A 176 1.91 -22.04 -10.88
N PHE A 177 1.67 -20.85 -10.32
CA PHE A 177 0.47 -20.58 -9.50
C PHE A 177 -0.77 -20.42 -10.41
N ASP A 178 -1.33 -21.56 -10.84
CA ASP A 178 -2.43 -21.65 -11.80
C ASP A 178 -3.79 -21.93 -11.13
N GLY A 179 -3.99 -21.40 -9.92
CA GLY A 179 -5.29 -21.58 -9.30
C GLY A 179 -5.33 -21.22 -7.82
N TRP A 180 -6.02 -20.13 -7.56
CA TRP A 180 -7.15 -20.16 -6.63
C TRP A 180 -8.14 -21.27 -7.06
N ARG A 181 -7.66 -22.52 -7.04
CA ARG A 181 -8.54 -23.68 -7.12
C ARG A 181 -9.24 -23.72 -5.77
N GLU A 182 -10.55 -23.85 -5.84
CA GLU A 182 -11.42 -24.35 -4.79
C GLU A 182 -10.75 -25.55 -4.13
N GLN A 183 -9.91 -25.30 -3.13
CA GLN A 183 -9.24 -26.31 -2.36
C GLN A 183 -9.91 -26.35 -0.99
N PRO A 184 -10.06 -27.53 -0.39
CA PRO A 184 -10.76 -27.68 0.89
C PRO A 184 -10.01 -27.07 2.08
N ALA A 185 -8.75 -26.61 1.91
CA ALA A 185 -7.96 -25.98 2.95
C ALA A 185 -8.24 -24.47 3.03
N ALA A 186 -8.38 -23.93 4.24
CA ALA A 186 -8.48 -22.50 4.45
C ALA A 186 -7.21 -21.80 3.97
N LYS A 187 -7.38 -20.72 3.20
CA LYS A 187 -6.30 -19.91 2.63
C LYS A 187 -6.40 -18.48 3.14
N LEU A 188 -5.27 -17.92 3.54
CA LEU A 188 -5.15 -16.52 3.93
C LEU A 188 -4.16 -15.82 3.00
N TRP A 189 -4.34 -14.52 2.77
CA TRP A 189 -3.28 -13.69 2.21
C TRP A 189 -2.25 -13.38 3.28
N SER A 190 -0.97 -13.39 2.90
CA SER A 190 0.12 -12.96 3.77
C SER A 190 0.24 -11.44 3.77
N THR A 191 0.26 -10.86 4.97
CA THR A 191 0.48 -9.43 5.20
C THR A 191 1.96 -9.02 5.12
N GLY A 192 2.88 -9.98 4.99
CA GLY A 192 4.32 -9.68 5.14
C GLY A 192 4.77 -9.49 6.61
N ILE A 193 3.86 -9.61 7.58
CA ILE A 193 4.16 -9.44 9.01
C ILE A 193 4.53 -10.80 9.63
N TYR A 194 5.67 -10.82 10.32
CA TYR A 194 6.22 -12.05 10.89
C TYR A 194 6.70 -11.85 12.33
N LEU A 195 6.34 -12.78 13.22
CA LEU A 195 6.80 -12.85 14.60
C LEU A 195 7.60 -14.14 14.81
N ALA A 196 8.85 -14.02 15.24
CA ALA A 196 9.71 -15.18 15.46
C ALA A 196 10.82 -14.89 16.48
N ARG A 197 11.40 -15.95 17.04
CA ARG A 197 12.58 -15.86 17.91
C ARG A 197 13.84 -15.57 17.09
N ILE A 198 14.78 -14.81 17.64
CA ILE A 198 16.03 -14.45 16.94
C ILE A 198 16.82 -15.69 16.52
N ASP A 199 17.03 -16.65 17.42
CA ASP A 199 17.79 -17.86 17.11
C ASP A 199 17.08 -18.79 16.10
N THR A 200 15.75 -18.81 16.10
CA THR A 200 14.92 -19.44 15.07
C THR A 200 15.24 -18.86 13.71
N LEU A 201 15.19 -17.52 13.57
CA LEU A 201 15.52 -16.84 12.32
C LEU A 201 16.98 -17.09 11.92
N LEU A 202 17.93 -16.93 12.84
CA LEU A 202 19.35 -17.18 12.56
C LEU A 202 19.61 -18.63 12.10
N THR A 203 18.91 -19.61 12.69
CA THR A 203 19.00 -21.02 12.28
C THR A 203 18.43 -21.23 10.89
N ALA A 204 17.27 -20.63 10.60
CA ALA A 204 16.67 -20.67 9.27
C ALA A 204 17.59 -20.03 8.21
N TYR A 205 18.18 -18.87 8.48
CA TYR A 205 19.16 -18.23 7.60
C TYR A 205 20.40 -19.09 7.38
N LYS A 206 20.96 -19.69 8.43
CA LYS A 206 22.13 -20.58 8.31
C LYS A 206 21.84 -21.79 7.41
N LYS A 207 20.62 -22.34 7.49
CA LYS A 207 20.22 -23.53 6.74
C LYS A 207 19.83 -23.22 5.29
N HIS A 208 19.06 -22.15 5.08
CA HIS A 208 18.38 -21.88 3.80
C HIS A 208 18.95 -20.70 3.01
N ALA A 209 19.64 -19.77 3.69
CA ALA A 209 20.07 -18.50 3.11
C ALA A 209 21.48 -18.08 3.56
N ALA A 210 22.39 -19.04 3.78
CA ALA A 210 23.75 -18.78 4.29
C ALA A 210 24.55 -17.78 3.43
N ARG A 211 24.28 -17.76 2.11
CA ARG A 211 24.90 -16.84 1.15
C ARG A 211 24.39 -15.40 1.27
N ILE A 212 23.25 -15.17 1.92
CA ILE A 212 22.72 -13.84 2.26
C ILE A 212 23.22 -13.45 3.66
N LEU A 213 23.17 -14.40 4.61
CA LEU A 213 23.58 -14.21 6.00
C LEU A 213 24.99 -13.61 6.14
N MET A 214 26.00 -14.25 5.52
CA MET A 214 27.40 -13.87 5.75
C MET A 214 27.75 -12.47 5.22
N PRO A 215 27.38 -12.10 3.98
CA PRO A 215 27.53 -10.73 3.49
C PRO A 215 26.81 -9.68 4.35
N SER A 216 25.54 -9.91 4.72
CA SER A 216 24.77 -8.95 5.53
C SER A 216 25.37 -8.77 6.93
N LYS A 217 25.77 -9.86 7.59
CA LYS A 217 26.49 -9.79 8.88
C LYS A 217 27.78 -8.98 8.77
N THR A 218 28.53 -9.17 7.69
CA THR A 218 29.78 -8.43 7.44
C THR A 218 29.49 -6.95 7.17
N ALA A 219 28.40 -6.65 6.46
CA ALA A 219 27.97 -5.29 6.16
C ALA A 219 27.61 -4.50 7.43
N VAL A 220 26.96 -5.16 8.40
CA VAL A 220 26.70 -4.59 9.73
C VAL A 220 28.00 -4.34 10.48
N ALA A 221 28.89 -5.34 10.54
CA ALA A 221 30.13 -5.26 11.31
C ALA A 221 31.11 -4.20 10.79
N ARG A 222 31.06 -3.88 9.49
CA ARG A 222 31.87 -2.84 8.84
C ARG A 222 31.11 -1.53 8.62
N GLY A 223 29.83 -1.49 9.01
CA GLY A 223 28.99 -0.33 8.85
C GLY A 223 29.46 0.84 9.71
N LEU A 224 29.03 2.04 9.33
CA LEU A 224 29.32 3.27 10.06
C LEU A 224 28.12 3.62 10.94
N GLN A 225 28.34 3.73 12.25
CA GLN A 225 27.31 4.09 13.22
C GLN A 225 27.54 5.50 13.76
N ILE A 226 26.56 6.39 13.59
CA ILE A 226 26.57 7.78 14.08
C ILE A 226 25.16 8.12 14.55
N ASP A 227 25.00 8.61 15.78
CA ASP A 227 23.77 9.22 16.31
C ASP A 227 22.46 8.46 15.99
N GLY A 228 22.40 7.16 16.31
CA GLY A 228 21.20 6.35 16.08
C GLY A 228 21.00 5.90 14.63
N ILE A 229 21.95 6.19 13.74
CA ILE A 229 21.97 5.73 12.36
C ILE A 229 23.09 4.69 12.19
N LEU A 230 22.80 3.59 11.50
CA LEU A 230 23.79 2.60 11.06
C LEU A 230 23.74 2.46 9.53
N ALA A 231 24.72 3.04 8.85
CA ALA A 231 24.90 2.83 7.41
C ALA A 231 25.67 1.53 7.15
N LEU A 232 25.05 0.58 6.44
CA LEU A 232 25.70 -0.69 6.12
C LEU A 232 26.88 -0.50 5.16
N ASP A 233 27.95 -1.30 5.33
CA ASP A 233 29.04 -1.32 4.37
C ASP A 233 28.56 -1.82 2.99
N ALA A 234 28.61 -0.92 2.01
CA ALA A 234 28.04 -1.15 0.70
C ALA A 234 28.71 -2.29 -0.07
N GLU A 235 30.03 -2.44 0.07
CA GLU A 235 30.77 -3.51 -0.63
C GLU A 235 30.41 -4.89 -0.10
N SER A 236 30.30 -5.05 1.21
CA SER A 236 29.85 -6.30 1.80
C SER A 236 28.38 -6.58 1.47
N TYR A 237 27.50 -5.58 1.57
CA TYR A 237 26.06 -5.77 1.33
C TYR A 237 25.73 -6.14 -0.12
N ARG A 238 26.45 -5.58 -1.10
CA ARG A 238 26.26 -5.93 -2.53
C ARG A 238 26.44 -7.41 -2.81
N ARG A 239 27.25 -8.12 -2.03
CA ARG A 239 27.51 -9.56 -2.18
C ARG A 239 26.31 -10.42 -1.75
N ALA A 240 25.39 -9.90 -0.96
CA ALA A 240 24.11 -10.56 -0.70
C ALA A 240 23.27 -10.53 -1.98
N ARG A 241 22.93 -11.71 -2.51
CA ARG A 241 22.02 -11.81 -3.65
C ARG A 241 20.63 -11.28 -3.25
N GLY A 242 20.01 -10.49 -4.13
CA GLY A 242 18.64 -10.02 -3.91
C GLY A 242 17.65 -11.18 -3.84
N SER A 243 16.90 -11.23 -2.74
CA SER A 243 15.84 -12.19 -2.49
C SER A 243 14.91 -11.61 -1.42
N SER A 244 13.62 -11.93 -1.52
CA SER A 244 12.69 -11.55 -0.45
C SER A 244 12.78 -12.54 0.72
N PHE A 245 12.34 -12.12 1.90
CA PHE A 245 12.31 -12.94 3.09
C PHE A 245 11.51 -14.24 2.88
N GLU A 246 10.37 -14.14 2.21
CA GLU A 246 9.44 -15.24 1.94
C GLU A 246 10.09 -16.33 1.06
N THR A 247 10.75 -15.92 -0.02
CA THR A 247 11.45 -16.84 -0.91
C THR A 247 12.69 -17.44 -0.24
N ALA A 248 13.46 -16.64 0.50
CA ALA A 248 14.71 -17.09 1.11
C ALA A 248 14.48 -18.02 2.32
N ILE A 249 13.42 -17.77 3.09
CA ILE A 249 13.18 -18.40 4.39
C ILE A 249 11.86 -19.17 4.40
N LEU A 250 10.71 -18.50 4.26
CA LEU A 250 9.40 -19.10 4.53
C LEU A 250 9.12 -20.32 3.66
N ARG A 251 9.37 -20.26 2.35
CA ARG A 251 9.16 -21.40 1.43
C ARG A 251 9.92 -22.68 1.80
N GLN A 252 10.97 -22.56 2.60
CA GLN A 252 11.84 -23.68 2.97
C GLN A 252 11.73 -24.06 4.45
N TYR A 253 11.01 -23.27 5.25
CA TYR A 253 10.90 -23.46 6.69
C TYR A 253 9.71 -24.36 7.02
N ALA A 254 9.93 -25.36 7.89
CA ALA A 254 8.92 -26.38 8.16
C ALA A 254 7.95 -26.00 9.29
N GLN A 255 8.37 -25.13 10.21
CA GLN A 255 7.58 -24.75 11.39
C GLN A 255 6.96 -23.37 11.18
N LEU A 256 5.97 -23.34 10.30
CA LEU A 256 5.19 -22.14 10.01
C LEU A 256 3.84 -22.25 10.71
N SER A 257 3.43 -21.10 11.25
CA SER A 257 2.15 -20.92 11.93
C SER A 257 1.54 -19.60 11.48
N VAL A 258 0.22 -19.49 11.50
CA VAL A 258 -0.51 -18.27 11.14
C VAL A 258 -1.51 -17.90 12.22
N VAL A 259 -1.60 -16.61 12.49
CA VAL A 259 -2.71 -16.01 13.21
C VAL A 259 -3.51 -15.20 12.21
N GLU A 260 -4.83 -15.34 12.25
CA GLU A 260 -5.72 -14.51 11.46
C GLU A 260 -5.69 -13.08 12.03
N LEU A 261 -5.34 -12.12 11.20
CA LEU A 261 -5.53 -10.72 11.49
C LEU A 261 -6.91 -10.36 10.95
N ASP A 262 -7.87 -10.22 11.87
CA ASP A 262 -9.06 -9.45 11.57
C ASP A 262 -8.59 -8.02 11.35
N ALA A 263 -8.59 -7.57 10.11
CA ALA A 263 -8.16 -6.21 9.75
C ALA A 263 -9.34 -5.23 9.78
N GLY A 264 -10.51 -5.63 10.30
CA GLY A 264 -11.76 -4.88 10.14
C GLY A 264 -12.24 -4.81 8.69
N TRP A 265 -11.51 -5.46 7.77
CA TRP A 265 -11.78 -5.53 6.35
C TRP A 265 -12.87 -6.56 6.09
N ASN A 266 -14.09 -6.07 5.95
CA ASN A 266 -15.07 -6.78 5.15
C ASN A 266 -14.76 -6.46 3.68
N GLU A 267 -14.18 -7.40 2.93
CA GLU A 267 -13.95 -7.23 1.47
C GLU A 267 -15.24 -7.03 0.67
N ALA A 268 -16.42 -7.17 1.29
CA ALA A 268 -17.65 -6.63 0.73
C ALA A 268 -17.55 -5.11 0.41
N ASP A 269 -16.69 -4.37 1.14
CA ASP A 269 -16.54 -2.92 1.04
C ASP A 269 -15.16 -2.46 0.49
N ALA A 270 -14.20 -3.38 0.28
CA ALA A 270 -12.86 -3.08 -0.24
C ALA A 270 -12.75 -3.41 -1.75
N TRP A 271 -12.96 -2.39 -2.57
CA TRP A 271 -12.99 -2.46 -4.03
C TRP A 271 -11.59 -2.53 -4.66
N GLN A 272 -10.80 -3.52 -4.28
CA GLN A 272 -9.55 -3.88 -4.97
C GLN A 272 -9.85 -5.03 -5.93
N VAL A 273 -9.93 -4.74 -7.23
CA VAL A 273 -9.81 -5.80 -8.24
C VAL A 273 -8.59 -5.55 -9.10
N GLU A 274 -7.65 -6.47 -8.94
CA GLU A 274 -6.61 -6.74 -9.91
C GLU A 274 -7.13 -7.83 -10.85
N THR A 275 -7.75 -7.42 -11.96
CA THR A 275 -7.80 -8.30 -13.14
C THR A 275 -6.66 -7.97 -14.08
N GLU A 276 -6.12 -9.00 -14.73
CA GLU A 276 -5.14 -8.91 -15.81
C GLU A 276 -5.60 -7.93 -16.89
N ALA A 277 -4.67 -7.50 -17.75
CA ALA A 277 -5.00 -6.66 -18.91
C ALA A 277 -6.24 -7.21 -19.63
N ALA A 278 -7.36 -6.49 -19.52
CA ALA A 278 -8.61 -6.91 -20.12
C ALA A 278 -8.47 -6.86 -21.64
N SER A 279 -8.85 -7.95 -22.31
CA SER A 279 -9.20 -7.89 -23.73
C SER A 279 -10.38 -6.94 -23.95
N ASP A 280 -10.56 -6.43 -25.17
CA ASP A 280 -11.70 -5.55 -25.50
C ASP A 280 -13.07 -6.21 -25.14
N ALA A 281 -13.16 -7.54 -25.20
CA ALA A 281 -14.36 -8.29 -24.83
C ALA A 281 -14.58 -8.35 -23.30
N GLU A 282 -13.50 -8.48 -22.51
CA GLU A 282 -13.57 -8.42 -21.04
C GLU A 282 -13.87 -7.01 -20.55
N TRP A 283 -13.38 -6.00 -21.27
CA TRP A 283 -13.73 -4.59 -21.06
C TRP A 283 -15.21 -4.32 -21.30
N ASP A 284 -15.78 -4.80 -22.41
CA ASP A 284 -17.21 -4.65 -22.69
C ASP A 284 -18.10 -5.37 -21.66
N ALA A 285 -17.66 -6.54 -21.17
CA ALA A 285 -18.33 -7.28 -20.11
C ALA A 285 -18.24 -6.55 -18.76
N TRP A 286 -17.07 -6.01 -18.42
CA TRP A 286 -16.85 -5.19 -17.23
C TRP A 286 -17.71 -3.92 -17.24
N LEU A 287 -17.76 -3.21 -18.38
CA LEU A 287 -18.61 -2.03 -18.56
C LEU A 287 -20.10 -2.35 -18.38
N THR A 288 -20.54 -3.49 -18.89
CA THR A 288 -21.94 -3.94 -18.75
C THR A 288 -22.29 -4.18 -17.27
N ARG A 289 -21.37 -4.78 -16.50
CA ARG A 289 -21.53 -5.01 -15.06
C ARG A 289 -21.36 -3.73 -14.22
N SER A 290 -20.57 -2.76 -14.69
CA SER A 290 -20.34 -1.50 -13.97
C SER A 290 -21.59 -0.62 -13.99
N VAL A 291 -22.30 -0.62 -15.12
CA VAL A 291 -23.59 0.08 -15.28
C VAL A 291 -24.70 -0.55 -14.42
N SER A 292 -24.62 -1.86 -14.11
CA SER A 292 -25.54 -2.54 -13.19
C SER A 292 -25.12 -2.49 -11.72
N GLY A 293 -23.95 -1.93 -11.39
CA GLY A 293 -23.42 -1.86 -10.02
C GLY A 293 -22.72 -3.14 -9.53
N GLU A 294 -22.40 -4.07 -10.43
CA GLU A 294 -21.85 -5.40 -10.12
C GLU A 294 -20.37 -5.59 -10.52
N ALA A 295 -19.72 -4.58 -11.12
CA ALA A 295 -18.33 -4.70 -11.57
C ALA A 295 -17.32 -4.18 -10.55
N ALA A 296 -16.11 -4.74 -10.58
CA ALA A 296 -14.99 -4.30 -9.76
C ALA A 296 -13.76 -4.01 -10.65
N TRP A 297 -12.91 -3.03 -10.27
CA TRP A 297 -11.86 -2.38 -11.09
C TRP A 297 -10.92 -3.30 -11.90
N CYS A 298 -10.27 -2.80 -12.96
CA CYS A 298 -9.26 -3.53 -13.76
C CYS A 298 -7.93 -2.78 -13.75
N LYS A 299 -6.81 -3.49 -13.51
CA LYS A 299 -5.48 -2.91 -13.25
C LYS A 299 -4.84 -2.25 -14.48
N THR A 300 -5.33 -2.52 -15.69
CA THR A 300 -4.71 -2.01 -16.92
C THR A 300 -5.74 -1.74 -18.02
N LEU A 301 -6.04 -0.47 -18.27
CA LEU A 301 -6.79 -0.05 -19.46
C LEU A 301 -5.81 0.10 -20.63
N PRO A 302 -6.06 -0.52 -21.80
CA PRO A 302 -5.23 -0.35 -23.01
C PRO A 302 -4.98 1.11 -23.39
N HIS A 303 -5.94 2.00 -23.11
CA HIS A 303 -5.87 3.43 -23.41
C HIS A 303 -5.20 4.28 -22.32
N SER A 304 -5.15 3.82 -21.07
CA SER A 304 -4.49 4.54 -19.96
C SER A 304 -2.97 4.60 -20.11
N ARG A 305 -2.36 3.54 -20.67
CA ARG A 305 -0.89 3.44 -20.87
C ARG A 305 -0.33 4.50 -21.81
N LYS A 306 -1.11 4.96 -22.80
CA LYS A 306 -0.64 5.93 -23.79
C LYS A 306 -0.64 7.35 -23.24
N ALA A 307 -1.64 7.72 -22.46
CA ALA A 307 -1.72 9.03 -21.79
C ALA A 307 -0.70 9.16 -20.63
N MET A 308 -0.45 8.07 -19.91
CA MET A 308 0.46 8.05 -18.75
C MET A 308 1.93 8.29 -19.17
N ALA A 309 2.34 7.79 -20.34
CA ALA A 309 3.70 7.96 -20.86
C ALA A 309 3.98 9.37 -21.41
N GLU A 310 2.95 10.10 -21.84
CA GLU A 310 3.07 11.44 -22.43
C GLU A 310 3.06 12.55 -21.36
N HIS A 311 2.43 12.34 -20.20
CA HIS A 311 2.30 13.34 -19.11
C HIS A 311 3.32 13.22 -17.96
N MET A 312 4.11 12.16 -17.89
CA MET A 312 5.09 11.91 -16.82
C MET A 312 6.38 12.76 -16.89
N ALA A 313 6.51 13.65 -17.88
CA ALA A 313 7.73 14.41 -18.13
C ALA A 313 7.79 15.80 -17.46
N GLU A 314 6.73 16.25 -16.79
CA GLU A 314 6.63 17.61 -16.23
C GLU A 314 6.20 17.60 -14.76
N THR A 315 7.15 17.49 -13.83
CA THR A 315 6.92 17.87 -12.44
C THR A 315 8.15 18.54 -11.85
N ALA A 316 8.06 19.86 -11.61
CA ALA A 316 9.10 20.63 -10.94
C ALA A 316 8.95 20.56 -9.40
N GLN A 317 10.06 20.40 -8.69
CA GLN A 317 10.16 20.53 -7.23
C GLN A 317 9.91 21.98 -6.80
N VAL A 318 9.12 22.20 -5.73
CA VAL A 318 9.11 23.48 -5.02
C VAL A 318 9.02 23.29 -3.51
N SER A 319 9.92 23.97 -2.81
CA SER A 319 9.86 24.27 -1.37
C SER A 319 9.18 25.63 -1.21
N VAL A 320 7.95 25.68 -0.69
CA VAL A 320 7.28 26.95 -0.33
C VAL A 320 7.18 27.03 1.19
N GLU A 321 7.79 28.07 1.78
CA GLU A 321 7.57 28.44 3.18
C GLU A 321 6.16 29.04 3.30
N GLY A 322 5.19 28.22 3.71
CA GLY A 322 3.80 28.61 3.93
C GLY A 322 2.84 27.42 3.78
N ASN A 323 2.69 26.62 4.83
CA ASN A 323 1.92 25.35 4.84
C ASN A 323 0.39 25.52 4.84
N ASP A 324 -0.16 26.66 4.43
CA ASP A 324 -1.62 26.83 4.39
C ASP A 324 -2.18 26.37 3.04
N ALA A 325 -3.24 25.56 3.08
CA ALA A 325 -3.76 24.84 1.92
C ALA A 325 -4.25 25.80 0.82
N ASP A 326 -4.81 26.95 1.19
CA ASP A 326 -5.25 27.99 0.25
C ASP A 326 -4.09 28.60 -0.55
N THR A 327 -2.91 28.74 0.07
CA THR A 327 -1.71 29.28 -0.58
C THR A 327 -1.15 28.27 -1.58
N LEU A 328 -1.10 26.99 -1.20
CA LEU A 328 -0.68 25.89 -2.08
C LEU A 328 -1.65 25.71 -3.26
N ALA A 329 -2.96 25.73 -3.01
CA ALA A 329 -3.98 25.63 -4.05
C ALA A 329 -3.82 26.74 -5.10
N THR A 330 -3.63 27.98 -4.66
CA THR A 330 -3.45 29.14 -5.55
C THR A 330 -2.19 28.97 -6.40
N TRP A 331 -1.07 28.59 -5.79
CA TRP A 331 0.20 28.40 -6.50
C TRP A 331 0.11 27.30 -7.57
N TYR A 332 -0.49 26.15 -7.25
CA TYR A 332 -0.68 25.06 -8.21
C TYR A 332 -1.71 25.41 -9.30
N ALA A 333 -2.74 26.20 -8.99
CA ALA A 333 -3.69 26.69 -9.98
C ALA A 333 -3.01 27.57 -11.04
N ASP A 334 -2.10 28.46 -10.62
CA ASP A 334 -1.31 29.30 -11.52
C ASP A 334 -0.43 28.43 -12.44
N GLN A 335 0.29 27.45 -11.90
CA GLN A 335 1.12 26.51 -12.68
C GLN A 335 0.30 25.71 -13.70
N LEU A 336 -0.87 25.19 -13.30
CA LEU A 336 -1.77 24.46 -14.20
C LEU A 336 -2.36 25.34 -15.30
N SER A 337 -2.46 26.65 -15.08
CA SER A 337 -2.93 27.62 -16.07
C SER A 337 -1.87 27.95 -17.13
N GLU A 338 -0.59 27.94 -16.74
CA GLU A 338 0.56 28.19 -17.62
C GLU A 338 0.93 26.94 -18.45
N ALA A 339 0.73 25.73 -17.91
CA ALA A 339 0.94 24.44 -18.58
C ALA A 339 -0.16 24.07 -19.59
N ARG A 340 -0.37 24.93 -20.60
CA ARG A 340 -1.19 24.62 -21.78
C ARG A 340 -0.39 23.79 -22.79
N THR A 341 -0.22 22.51 -22.52
CA THR A 341 0.35 21.56 -23.47
C THR A 341 -0.74 20.84 -24.28
N THR A 342 -0.40 20.64 -25.55
CA THR A 342 -1.21 20.14 -26.66
C THR A 342 -1.64 18.68 -26.50
N SER A 343 -2.81 18.42 -25.95
CA SER A 343 -3.53 17.14 -26.09
C SER A 343 -4.93 17.38 -26.66
N ALA A 344 -5.44 16.46 -27.47
CA ALA A 344 -6.69 16.60 -28.23
C ALA A 344 -7.98 16.43 -27.38
N GLY A 345 -7.87 16.39 -26.06
CA GLY A 345 -8.98 16.21 -25.13
C GLY A 345 -9.62 17.52 -24.66
N GLN A 346 -10.91 17.48 -24.31
CA GLN A 346 -11.56 18.60 -23.61
C GLN A 346 -11.01 18.68 -22.18
N THR A 347 -10.30 19.78 -21.89
CA THR A 347 -9.83 20.11 -20.54
C THR A 347 -10.72 21.18 -19.93
N THR A 348 -11.21 20.94 -18.72
CA THR A 348 -11.96 21.91 -17.91
C THR A 348 -11.20 22.21 -16.64
N THR A 349 -11.03 23.49 -16.33
CA THR A 349 -10.43 23.97 -15.08
C THR A 349 -11.53 24.55 -14.21
N GLU A 350 -11.59 24.13 -12.96
CA GLU A 350 -12.60 24.47 -11.96
C GLU A 350 -11.90 24.96 -10.68
N SER A 351 -12.66 25.51 -9.73
CA SER A 351 -12.09 26.03 -8.47
C SER A 351 -11.41 24.96 -7.60
N TRP A 352 -11.82 23.69 -7.73
CA TRP A 352 -11.21 22.57 -7.01
C TRP A 352 -9.99 21.97 -7.73
N GLY A 353 -9.75 22.34 -9.00
CA GLY A 353 -8.64 21.82 -9.79
C GLY A 353 -8.96 21.65 -11.28
N ARG A 354 -8.53 20.54 -11.87
CA ARG A 354 -8.58 20.31 -13.32
C ARG A 354 -9.16 18.94 -13.65
N SER A 355 -9.93 18.86 -14.73
CA SER A 355 -10.37 17.61 -15.34
C SER A 355 -9.99 17.59 -16.82
N GLU A 356 -9.41 16.49 -17.27
CA GLU A 356 -9.06 16.24 -18.66
C GLU A 356 -9.71 14.95 -19.11
N VAL A 357 -10.51 15.00 -20.17
CA VAL A 357 -11.10 13.81 -20.76
C VAL A 357 -10.03 13.09 -21.59
N LEU A 358 -9.62 11.92 -21.14
CA LEU A 358 -8.63 11.08 -21.82
C LEU A 358 -9.25 10.23 -22.92
N ASP A 359 -10.46 9.72 -22.67
CA ASP A 359 -11.21 8.89 -23.62
C ASP A 359 -12.73 9.03 -23.42
N MET A 360 -13.47 9.00 -24.53
CA MET A 360 -14.93 9.03 -24.56
C MET A 360 -15.43 7.83 -25.35
N GLY A 361 -15.62 6.72 -24.64
CA GLY A 361 -16.24 5.52 -25.17
C GLY A 361 -17.77 5.64 -25.25
N THR A 362 -18.37 4.69 -25.95
CA THR A 362 -19.84 4.58 -26.07
C THR A 362 -20.53 4.25 -24.73
N ARG A 363 -19.79 3.70 -23.76
CA ARG A 363 -20.30 3.22 -22.46
C ARG A 363 -19.58 3.79 -21.24
N SER A 364 -18.40 4.38 -21.40
CA SER A 364 -17.70 5.09 -20.33
C SER A 364 -16.98 6.34 -20.82
N ILE A 365 -16.73 7.26 -19.89
CA ILE A 365 -15.84 8.40 -20.03
C ILE A 365 -14.69 8.18 -19.06
N VAL A 366 -13.46 8.28 -19.55
CA VAL A 366 -12.25 8.23 -18.73
C VAL A 366 -11.71 9.64 -18.60
N LYS A 367 -11.53 10.10 -17.35
CA LYS A 367 -10.94 11.41 -17.07
C LYS A 367 -9.72 11.29 -16.18
N HIS A 368 -8.76 12.16 -16.43
CA HIS A 368 -7.72 12.49 -15.48
C HIS A 368 -8.19 13.70 -14.67
N LEU A 369 -8.24 13.55 -13.34
CA LEU A 369 -8.59 14.61 -12.42
C LEU A 369 -7.34 15.01 -11.64
N THR A 370 -7.15 16.31 -11.47
CA THR A 370 -6.12 16.88 -10.60
C THR A 370 -6.83 17.76 -9.59
N VAL A 371 -6.94 17.30 -8.35
CA VAL A 371 -7.57 18.03 -7.25
C VAL A 371 -6.47 18.78 -6.50
N LEU A 372 -6.63 20.08 -6.33
CA LEU A 372 -5.62 20.93 -5.69
C LEU A 372 -5.53 20.64 -4.18
N PRO A 373 -4.37 20.90 -3.54
CA PRO A 373 -4.23 20.81 -2.07
C PRO A 373 -5.37 21.55 -1.34
N GLY A 374 -5.94 20.92 -0.31
CA GLY A 374 -7.06 21.47 0.47
C GLY A 374 -8.41 21.53 -0.23
N GLN A 375 -8.50 21.13 -1.50
CA GLN A 375 -9.75 21.19 -2.26
C GLN A 375 -10.48 19.85 -2.27
N SER A 376 -11.79 19.93 -2.45
CA SER A 376 -12.69 18.77 -2.55
C SER A 376 -13.16 18.58 -3.98
N LEU A 377 -13.10 17.35 -4.49
CA LEU A 377 -13.77 17.01 -5.74
C LEU A 377 -15.28 16.98 -5.52
N PRO A 378 -16.07 17.83 -6.19
CA PRO A 378 -17.52 17.82 -6.05
C PRO A 378 -18.08 16.57 -6.72
N LEU A 379 -18.61 15.65 -5.91
CA LEU A 379 -19.31 14.47 -6.41
C LEU A 379 -20.76 14.83 -6.73
N SER A 380 -21.19 14.57 -7.96
CA SER A 380 -22.60 14.63 -8.32
C SER A 380 -23.30 13.38 -7.79
N VAL A 381 -24.48 13.55 -7.17
CA VAL A 381 -25.35 12.51 -6.55
C VAL A 381 -25.77 11.38 -7.52
N ALA A 382 -25.31 11.40 -8.77
CA ALA A 382 -25.89 10.64 -9.88
C ALA A 382 -24.97 9.62 -10.57
N THR A 383 -23.91 9.12 -9.95
CA THR A 383 -23.09 8.09 -10.60
C THR A 383 -22.85 6.89 -9.69
N LEU A 384 -23.84 6.02 -9.59
CA LEU A 384 -23.59 4.60 -9.29
C LEU A 384 -22.62 4.05 -10.35
N GLY A 385 -21.58 3.33 -9.92
CA GLY A 385 -20.65 2.64 -10.80
C GLY A 385 -19.54 3.53 -11.42
N THR A 386 -19.28 4.71 -10.87
CA THR A 386 -18.04 5.45 -11.16
C THR A 386 -16.91 4.90 -10.31
N HIS A 387 -15.78 4.66 -10.94
CA HIS A 387 -14.59 4.20 -10.26
C HIS A 387 -13.50 5.27 -10.32
N TRP A 388 -12.79 5.48 -9.22
CA TRP A 388 -11.58 6.30 -9.19
C TRP A 388 -10.38 5.47 -8.77
N ARG A 389 -9.22 5.78 -9.34
CA ARG A 389 -7.94 5.27 -8.89
C ARG A 389 -7.03 6.44 -8.54
N VAL A 390 -6.42 6.40 -7.36
CA VAL A 390 -5.40 7.37 -6.98
C VAL A 390 -4.11 7.04 -7.70
N VAL A 391 -3.65 7.97 -8.53
CA VAL A 391 -2.37 7.85 -9.26
C VAL A 391 -1.24 8.52 -8.50
N GLU A 392 -1.53 9.61 -7.79
CA GLU A 392 -0.56 10.37 -7.01
C GLU A 392 -1.27 11.07 -5.85
N GLY A 393 -0.63 11.11 -4.68
CA GLY A 393 -1.16 11.73 -3.47
C GLY A 393 -2.08 10.82 -2.67
N SER A 394 -2.81 11.43 -1.73
CA SER A 394 -3.72 10.76 -0.83
C SER A 394 -5.06 11.49 -0.78
N ALA A 395 -6.15 10.75 -0.85
CA ALA A 395 -7.50 11.25 -0.77
C ALA A 395 -8.13 10.87 0.56
N MET A 396 -8.77 11.83 1.24
CA MET A 396 -9.70 11.53 2.32
C MET A 396 -11.10 11.35 1.72
N ILE A 397 -11.72 10.21 2.00
CA ILE A 397 -13.03 9.83 1.47
C ILE A 397 -14.04 9.87 2.60
N SER A 398 -15.08 10.68 2.42
CA SER A 398 -16.18 10.78 3.38
C SER A 398 -17.44 10.12 2.81
N SER A 399 -18.03 9.19 3.56
CA SER A 399 -19.36 8.60 3.34
C SER A 399 -20.27 8.87 4.55
N ASP A 400 -21.58 8.61 4.41
CA ASP A 400 -22.59 8.87 5.45
C ASP A 400 -22.24 8.28 6.84
N GLU A 401 -21.47 7.19 6.89
CA GLU A 401 -21.14 6.49 8.13
C GLU A 401 -19.64 6.48 8.48
N ARG A 402 -18.73 6.82 7.55
CA ARG A 402 -17.28 6.64 7.74
C ARG A 402 -16.44 7.69 6.99
N VAL A 403 -15.29 8.02 7.58
CA VAL A 403 -14.20 8.75 6.91
C VAL A 403 -13.01 7.80 6.81
N ARG A 404 -12.43 7.66 5.62
CA ARG A 404 -11.24 6.82 5.40
C ARG A 404 -10.24 7.50 4.50
N MET A 405 -8.97 7.15 4.64
CA MET A 405 -7.93 7.54 3.70
C MET A 405 -7.83 6.54 2.56
N VAL A 406 -7.49 7.04 1.36
CA VAL A 406 -7.19 6.25 0.17
C VAL A 406 -5.91 6.81 -0.43
N TRP A 407 -4.91 5.97 -0.63
CA TRP A 407 -3.57 6.38 -1.04
C TRP A 407 -3.30 5.95 -2.48
N ARG A 408 -2.12 6.32 -2.98
CA ARG A 408 -1.61 5.91 -4.29
C ARG A 408 -1.87 4.43 -4.60
N ASP A 409 -2.24 4.16 -5.84
CA ASP A 409 -2.53 2.84 -6.38
C ASP A 409 -3.72 2.09 -5.78
N GLN A 410 -4.45 2.71 -4.86
CA GLN A 410 -5.73 2.22 -4.41
C GLN A 410 -6.86 2.76 -5.30
N SER A 411 -7.90 1.95 -5.41
CA SER A 411 -9.10 2.26 -6.17
C SER A 411 -10.30 2.40 -5.22
N LEU A 412 -11.25 3.22 -5.60
CA LEU A 412 -12.53 3.41 -4.93
C LEU A 412 -13.66 3.38 -5.97
N THR A 413 -14.86 3.00 -5.55
CA THR A 413 -16.04 2.97 -6.43
C THR A 413 -17.22 3.60 -5.73
N SER A 414 -18.02 4.36 -6.47
CA SER A 414 -19.27 4.89 -5.97
C SER A 414 -20.34 3.79 -5.92
N GLY A 415 -20.50 3.20 -4.73
CA GLY A 415 -21.63 2.35 -4.36
C GLY A 415 -22.92 3.12 -4.01
N GLY A 416 -22.91 4.46 -4.12
CA GLY A 416 -24.02 5.33 -3.70
C GLY A 416 -23.80 6.08 -2.38
N GLU A 417 -22.67 5.83 -1.70
CA GLU A 417 -22.41 6.34 -0.34
C GLU A 417 -21.25 7.36 -0.27
N ILE A 418 -20.44 7.49 -1.32
CA ILE A 418 -19.33 8.45 -1.31
C ILE A 418 -19.88 9.85 -1.51
N GLN A 419 -19.74 10.70 -0.49
CA GLN A 419 -20.21 12.08 -0.49
C GLN A 419 -19.12 13.05 -0.94
N GLN A 420 -17.86 12.77 -0.56
CA GLN A 420 -16.76 13.68 -0.81
C GLN A 420 -15.43 12.95 -1.01
N ILE A 421 -14.60 13.49 -1.91
CA ILE A 421 -13.19 13.12 -2.09
C ILE A 421 -12.37 14.38 -1.86
N ASP A 422 -11.65 14.42 -0.75
CA ASP A 422 -10.88 15.56 -0.30
C ASP A 422 -9.38 15.33 -0.55
N ASN A 423 -8.72 16.31 -1.15
CA ASN A 423 -7.26 16.34 -1.15
C ASN A 423 -6.77 17.06 0.11
N ILE A 424 -6.47 16.28 1.15
CA ILE A 424 -5.90 16.82 2.40
C ILE A 424 -4.35 16.94 2.35
N GLY A 425 -3.74 16.46 1.27
CA GLY A 425 -2.30 16.47 1.09
C GLY A 425 -1.76 17.86 0.71
N ILE A 426 -0.44 18.00 0.82
CA ILE A 426 0.29 19.23 0.43
C ILE A 426 0.65 19.26 -1.07
N ARG A 427 0.32 18.20 -1.82
CA ARG A 427 0.54 18.06 -3.27
C ARG A 427 -0.79 17.83 -4.00
N PRO A 428 -0.90 18.10 -5.30
CA PRO A 428 -2.10 17.79 -6.07
C PRO A 428 -2.40 16.29 -6.04
N LEU A 429 -3.65 15.96 -5.72
CA LEU A 429 -4.18 14.60 -5.80
C LEU A 429 -4.53 14.31 -7.26
N ARG A 430 -3.91 13.30 -7.85
CA ARG A 430 -4.20 12.86 -9.22
C ARG A 430 -5.06 11.61 -9.20
N LEU A 431 -6.20 11.65 -9.87
CA LEU A 431 -7.14 10.54 -9.98
C LEU A 431 -7.38 10.18 -11.45
N ILE A 432 -7.58 8.88 -11.72
CA ILE A 432 -8.26 8.44 -12.94
C ILE A 432 -9.69 8.12 -12.58
N GLU A 433 -10.64 8.87 -13.14
CA GLU A 433 -12.07 8.61 -13.07
C GLU A 433 -12.50 7.79 -14.29
N VAL A 434 -13.21 6.69 -14.05
CA VAL A 434 -13.94 5.94 -15.08
C VAL A 434 -15.41 5.98 -14.71
N ALA A 435 -16.18 6.79 -15.45
CA ALA A 435 -17.60 6.99 -15.21
C ALA A 435 -18.44 6.39 -16.36
N PRO A 436 -19.58 5.74 -16.09
CA PRO A 436 -20.47 5.25 -17.14
C PRO A 436 -21.13 6.41 -17.91
N THR A 437 -21.21 6.30 -19.24
CA THR A 437 -21.88 7.30 -20.08
C THR A 437 -23.39 7.17 -19.93
N ARG A 438 -24.04 8.04 -19.13
CA ARG A 438 -25.51 8.11 -19.12
C ARG A 438 -25.99 8.88 -20.34
N ASN A 439 -26.75 8.23 -21.21
CA ASN A 439 -27.47 8.88 -22.28
C ASN A 439 -28.51 9.85 -21.65
N THR A 440 -28.21 11.15 -21.65
CA THR A 440 -29.08 12.22 -21.12
C THR A 440 -30.33 12.40 -21.98
N ALA A 441 -31.19 11.40 -22.01
CA ALA A 441 -32.46 11.40 -22.74
C ALA A 441 -33.66 11.09 -21.85
N ILE A 442 -33.64 11.47 -20.56
CA ILE A 442 -34.85 11.49 -19.73
C ILE A 442 -34.86 12.75 -18.85
N LYS A 443 -35.19 13.90 -19.46
CA LYS A 443 -35.79 15.06 -18.77
C LYS A 443 -36.64 15.83 -19.78
N ARG A 444 -37.93 15.49 -19.86
CA ARG A 444 -39.09 16.41 -20.04
C ARG A 444 -40.36 15.59 -20.36
N ALA A 445 -41.06 15.18 -19.31
CA ALA A 445 -42.50 15.02 -19.36
C ALA A 445 -43.08 15.68 -18.10
N ARG A 446 -43.21 17.02 -18.14
CA ARG A 446 -44.16 17.71 -17.26
C ARG A 446 -45.55 17.30 -17.75
N VAL A 447 -46.20 16.38 -17.05
CA VAL A 447 -47.64 16.17 -17.23
C VAL A 447 -48.34 17.32 -16.50
N ASN A 448 -48.83 18.28 -17.27
CA ASN A 448 -49.79 19.28 -16.83
C ASN A 448 -51.09 18.56 -16.45
N LEU A 449 -51.44 18.55 -15.17
CA LEU A 449 -52.79 18.26 -14.71
C LEU A 449 -53.50 19.58 -14.44
N GLN A 450 -54.16 20.12 -15.47
CA GLN A 450 -55.20 21.16 -15.34
C GLN A 450 -56.28 20.93 -16.41
N GLY A 451 -57.54 20.85 -15.95
CA GLY A 451 -58.76 20.73 -16.76
C GLY A 451 -59.06 19.27 -17.11
N VAL A 452 -60.18 18.67 -16.71
CA VAL A 452 -61.54 19.11 -17.00
C VAL A 452 -62.48 18.76 -15.83
N ALA A 453 -63.43 19.66 -15.58
CA ALA A 453 -64.54 19.57 -14.64
C ALA A 453 -65.57 18.50 -14.98
#